data_AF-A0A376KWQ3-F1
#
_entry.id   AF-A0A376KWQ3-F1
#
_cell.length_a   1.000
_cell.length_b   1.000
_cell.length_c   1.000
_cell.angle_alpha   90.00
_cell.angle_beta   90.00
_cell.angle_gamma   90.00
#
_symmetry.space_group_name_H-M   'P 1'
#
loop_
_entity.id
_entity.type
_entity.pdbx_description
1 polymer ?
#
loop_
_entity_poly.entity_id
_entity_poly.type
_entity_poly.pdbx_seq_one_letter_code
_entity_poly.pdbx_strand_id
1 'polypeptide(L)'
;MIHLKKFEAKRAELAEREWARMKENNSATCRSCHNYDAMDHAKQHPEAARQMKVAAKDNQSCIDCHKGIAHQLPDMSSGFRKQFDELRASANDSGDTLYSIDIKPIYAAKGDKEASGSLLPASEVKVLKRDGDWLQIEITGWTESGRTSACTHPNSQVNASLLPRFVVMCSSR
;
A
#
# COMPACT_ATOMS: atom_id res chain seq x y z
N MET A 1 1.19 -8.04 32.13
CA MET A 1 0.50 -7.63 30.89
C MET A 1 1.16 -6.48 30.11
N ILE A 2 1.84 -5.51 30.73
CA ILE A 2 2.45 -4.36 30.01
C ILE A 2 3.55 -4.77 29.01
N HIS A 3 4.26 -5.87 29.25
CA HIS A 3 5.37 -6.33 28.41
C HIS A 3 4.92 -6.92 27.06
N LEU A 4 3.80 -7.67 27.04
CA LEU A 4 3.27 -8.26 25.81
C LEU A 4 2.81 -7.19 24.82
N LYS A 5 2.11 -6.14 25.29
CA LYS A 5 1.69 -5.03 24.43
C LYS A 5 2.87 -4.30 23.78
N LYS A 6 3.98 -4.14 24.51
CA LYS A 6 5.22 -3.54 23.98
C LYS A 6 5.90 -4.44 22.96
N PHE A 7 5.90 -5.76 23.18
CA PHE A 7 6.42 -6.74 22.24
C PHE A 7 5.60 -6.77 20.95
N GLU A 8 4.27 -6.87 21.06
CA GLU A 8 3.37 -6.91 19.90
C GLU A 8 3.49 -5.64 19.04
N ALA A 9 3.61 -4.47 19.66
CA ALA A 9 3.83 -3.21 18.94
C ALA A 9 5.15 -3.16 18.14
N LYS A 10 6.14 -3.99 18.49
CA LYS A 10 7.45 -4.10 17.84
C LYS A 10 7.64 -5.40 17.07
N ARG A 11 6.63 -6.27 17.02
CA ARG A 11 6.78 -7.64 16.51
C ARG A 11 7.25 -7.68 15.04
N ALA A 12 6.71 -6.79 14.20
CA ALA A 12 7.11 -6.66 12.81
C ALA A 12 8.58 -6.21 12.66
N GLU A 13 8.97 -5.14 13.35
CA GLU A 13 10.35 -4.62 13.36
C GLU A 13 11.36 -5.68 13.83
N LEU A 14 11.04 -6.43 14.88
CA LEU A 14 11.92 -7.48 15.39
C LEU A 14 12.01 -8.66 14.42
N ALA A 15 10.91 -9.03 13.76
CA ALA A 15 10.92 -10.08 12.75
C ALA A 15 11.76 -9.68 11.52
N GLU A 16 11.65 -8.44 11.05
CA GLU A 16 12.46 -7.93 9.93
C GLU A 16 13.97 -7.98 10.25
N ARG A 17 14.36 -7.58 11.46
CA ARG A 17 15.76 -7.68 11.91
C ARG A 17 16.25 -9.12 11.93
N GLU A 18 15.41 -10.03 12.42
CA GLU A 18 15.74 -11.46 12.46
C GLU A 18 15.87 -12.05 11.06
N TRP A 19 14.95 -11.70 10.15
CA TRP A 19 15.03 -12.12 8.75
C TRP A 19 16.24 -11.53 8.04
N ALA A 20 16.60 -10.27 8.30
CA ALA A 20 17.83 -9.70 7.75
C ALA A 20 19.06 -10.50 8.20
N ARG A 21 19.17 -10.81 9.50
CA ARG A 21 20.25 -11.65 10.04
C ARG A 21 20.30 -13.04 9.40
N MET A 22 19.15 -13.72 9.32
CA MET A 22 19.03 -15.03 8.69
C MET A 22 19.33 -14.99 7.18
N LYS A 23 19.05 -13.87 6.50
CA LYS A 23 19.39 -13.72 5.08
C LYS A 23 20.89 -13.52 4.91
N GLU A 24 21.48 -12.62 5.67
CA GLU A 24 22.90 -12.29 5.64
C GLU A 24 23.79 -13.50 5.89
N ASN A 25 23.40 -14.38 6.83
CA ASN A 25 24.11 -15.62 7.10
C ASN A 25 23.64 -16.82 6.26
N ASN A 26 22.88 -16.59 5.19
CA ASN A 26 22.32 -17.61 4.30
C ASN A 26 21.60 -18.76 5.04
N SER A 27 20.80 -18.42 6.05
CA SER A 27 20.02 -19.37 6.85
C SER A 27 20.88 -20.49 7.47
N ALA A 28 22.09 -20.16 7.97
CA ALA A 28 23.04 -21.13 8.52
C ALA A 28 22.41 -22.09 9.55
N THR A 29 21.53 -21.60 10.42
CA THR A 29 20.81 -22.41 11.41
C THR A 29 19.84 -23.41 10.78
N CYS A 30 19.21 -23.08 9.66
CA CYS A 30 18.37 -24.05 8.92
C CYS A 30 19.27 -25.10 8.25
N ARG A 31 20.38 -24.63 7.65
CA ARG A 31 21.31 -25.45 6.88
C ARG A 31 22.12 -26.44 7.72
N SER A 32 22.25 -26.22 9.03
CA SER A 32 22.89 -27.20 9.91
C SER A 32 22.18 -28.55 9.91
N CYS A 33 20.88 -28.57 9.57
CA CYS A 33 20.08 -29.79 9.44
C CYS A 33 19.49 -29.98 8.03
N HIS A 34 19.33 -28.92 7.23
CA HIS A 34 18.76 -28.96 5.88
C HIS A 34 19.79 -28.56 4.83
N ASN A 35 20.43 -29.55 4.20
CA ASN A 35 21.28 -29.32 3.04
C ASN A 35 20.50 -29.59 1.75
N TYR A 36 20.61 -28.69 0.76
CA TYR A 36 20.04 -28.88 -0.58
C TYR A 36 20.48 -30.20 -1.22
N ASP A 37 21.75 -30.56 -1.09
CA ASP A 37 22.29 -31.80 -1.69
C ASP A 37 21.74 -33.07 -1.03
N ALA A 38 21.27 -32.95 0.21
CA ALA A 38 20.70 -34.05 0.98
C ALA A 38 19.17 -34.15 0.80
N MET A 39 18.54 -33.24 0.05
CA MET A 39 17.10 -33.28 -0.18
C MET A 39 16.73 -34.34 -1.21
N ASP A 40 15.85 -35.26 -0.83
CA ASP A 40 15.27 -36.23 -1.74
C ASP A 40 14.12 -35.60 -2.55
N HIS A 41 14.48 -35.01 -3.70
CA HIS A 41 13.51 -34.36 -4.59
C HIS A 41 12.46 -35.32 -5.18
N ALA A 42 12.71 -36.63 -5.19
CA ALA A 42 11.74 -37.61 -5.69
C ALA A 42 10.56 -37.79 -4.73
N LYS A 43 10.75 -37.48 -3.45
CA LYS A 43 9.69 -37.50 -2.42
C LYS A 43 8.98 -36.16 -2.25
N GLN A 44 9.47 -35.11 -2.90
CA GLN A 44 8.84 -33.79 -2.88
C GLN A 44 7.70 -33.74 -3.90
N HIS A 45 6.69 -32.89 -3.64
CA HIS A 45 5.71 -32.54 -4.67
C HIS A 45 6.44 -31.98 -5.91
N PRO A 46 6.02 -32.29 -7.15
CA PRO A 46 6.77 -31.91 -8.35
C PRO A 46 7.08 -30.41 -8.45
N GLU A 47 6.16 -29.55 -8.00
CA GLU A 47 6.39 -28.11 -7.93
C GLU A 47 7.49 -27.74 -6.94
N ALA A 48 7.43 -28.28 -5.72
CA ALA A 48 8.45 -28.03 -4.71
C ALA A 48 9.82 -28.51 -5.19
N ALA A 49 9.90 -29.68 -5.81
CA ALA A 49 11.14 -30.18 -6.39
C ALA A 49 11.72 -29.23 -7.46
N ARG A 50 10.89 -28.64 -8.32
CA ARG A 50 11.34 -27.64 -9.30
C ARG A 50 11.89 -26.39 -8.63
N GLN A 51 11.14 -25.81 -7.69
CA GLN A 51 11.57 -24.60 -6.98
C GLN A 51 12.85 -24.83 -6.16
N MET A 52 12.94 -25.97 -5.47
CA MET A 52 14.12 -26.30 -4.67
C MET A 52 15.37 -26.52 -5.51
N LYS A 53 15.26 -27.03 -6.75
CA LYS A 53 16.40 -27.10 -7.68
C LYS A 53 16.91 -25.71 -8.07
N VAL A 54 16.01 -24.76 -8.29
CA VAL A 54 16.39 -23.36 -8.57
C VAL A 54 17.04 -22.74 -7.34
N ALA A 55 16.42 -22.90 -6.16
CA ALA A 55 16.96 -22.40 -4.90
C ALA A 55 18.35 -22.96 -4.59
N ALA A 56 18.58 -24.25 -4.86
CA ALA A 56 19.89 -24.89 -4.70
C ALA A 56 20.94 -24.31 -5.66
N LYS A 57 20.59 -24.15 -6.94
CA LYS A 57 21.47 -23.56 -7.96
C LYS A 57 21.87 -22.13 -7.61
N ASP A 58 20.91 -21.32 -7.17
CA ASP A 58 21.11 -19.90 -6.89
C ASP A 58 21.57 -19.64 -5.44
N ASN A 59 21.77 -20.70 -4.64
CA ASN A 59 22.09 -20.63 -3.22
C ASN A 59 21.17 -19.67 -2.44
N GLN A 60 19.87 -19.73 -2.70
CA GLN A 60 18.88 -18.85 -2.08
C GLN A 60 18.79 -19.07 -0.57
N SER A 61 18.42 -18.04 0.19
CA SER A 61 18.24 -18.21 1.64
C SER A 61 16.91 -18.92 1.89
N CYS A 62 16.86 -19.84 2.86
CA CYS A 62 15.65 -20.60 3.17
C CYS A 62 14.47 -19.68 3.50
N ILE A 63 14.75 -18.59 4.21
CA ILE A 63 13.75 -17.60 4.61
C ILE A 63 13.28 -16.68 3.46
N ASP A 64 13.84 -16.78 2.25
CA ASP A 64 13.30 -16.00 1.14
C ASP A 64 11.86 -16.45 0.82
N CYS A 65 11.56 -17.75 0.97
CA CYS A 65 10.23 -18.34 0.78
C CYS A 65 9.61 -18.91 2.06
N HIS A 66 10.40 -19.40 3.02
CA HIS A 66 9.91 -20.13 4.20
C HIS A 66 9.71 -19.27 5.46
N LYS A 67 9.50 -17.95 5.30
CA LYS A 67 9.04 -17.10 6.40
C LYS A 67 7.65 -17.56 6.86
N GLY A 68 7.47 -17.69 8.17
CA GLY A 68 6.15 -18.03 8.73
C GLY A 68 5.90 -19.51 9.00
N ILE A 69 6.85 -20.41 8.71
CA ILE A 69 6.66 -21.86 8.90
C ILE A 69 6.76 -22.26 10.37
N ALA A 70 7.85 -21.88 11.04
CA ALA A 70 8.07 -22.24 12.44
C ALA A 70 7.32 -21.31 13.41
N HIS A 71 7.10 -20.06 13.00
CA HIS A 71 6.49 -19.03 13.84
C HIS A 71 5.48 -18.24 13.02
N GLN A 72 4.37 -17.83 13.64
CA GLN A 72 3.37 -17.02 12.97
C GLN A 72 3.93 -15.65 12.55
N LEU A 73 3.69 -15.30 11.28
CA LEU A 73 4.09 -14.01 10.74
C LEU A 73 3.48 -12.86 11.55
N PRO A 74 4.25 -11.79 11.80
CA PRO A 74 3.70 -10.57 12.38
C PRO A 74 2.71 -9.91 11.41
N ASP A 75 1.86 -9.03 11.93
CA ASP A 75 1.06 -8.15 11.09
C ASP A 75 1.95 -7.09 10.41
N MET A 76 2.34 -7.38 9.18
CA MET A 76 3.14 -6.50 8.33
C MET A 76 2.35 -5.29 7.81
N SER A 77 1.02 -5.27 7.93
CA SER A 77 0.21 -4.11 7.51
C SER A 77 0.38 -2.90 8.43
N SER A 78 0.85 -3.13 9.66
CA SER A 78 1.00 -2.09 10.69
C SER A 78 1.97 -0.98 10.29
N GLY A 79 3.04 -1.30 9.52
CA GLY A 79 4.01 -0.33 9.03
C GLY A 79 3.40 0.62 8.00
N PHE A 80 2.77 0.07 6.96
CA PHE A 80 2.12 0.86 5.91
C PHE A 80 0.95 1.69 6.43
N ARG A 81 0.17 1.16 7.38
CA ARG A 81 -0.93 1.90 8.01
C ARG A 81 -0.45 3.16 8.72
N LYS A 82 0.61 3.07 9.52
CA LYS A 82 1.19 4.25 10.20
C LYS A 82 1.72 5.28 9.22
N GLN A 83 2.47 4.85 8.21
CA GLN A 83 2.98 5.75 7.18
C GLN A 83 1.84 6.47 6.43
N PHE A 84 0.76 5.74 6.14
CA PHE A 84 -0.42 6.33 5.51
C PHE A 84 -1.14 7.32 6.45
N ASP A 85 -1.25 7.01 7.74
CA ASP A 85 -1.84 7.92 8.73
C ASP A 85 -0.99 9.19 8.92
N GLU A 86 0.34 9.06 8.91
CA GLU A 86 1.26 10.21 8.92
C GLU A 86 1.13 11.05 7.65
N LEU A 87 0.94 10.42 6.48
CA LEU A 87 0.66 11.11 5.22
C LEU A 87 -0.67 11.86 5.28
N ARG A 88 -1.72 11.27 5.88
CA ARG A 88 -3.00 11.92 6.13
C ARG A 88 -2.91 13.09 7.12
N ALA A 89 -1.98 13.03 8.07
CA ALA A 89 -1.80 14.08 9.06
C ALA A 89 -0.98 15.26 8.53
N SER A 90 -0.01 15.02 7.63
CA SER A 90 0.85 16.06 7.02
C SER A 90 0.21 16.79 5.83
N ALA A 91 -1.10 16.62 5.70
CA ALA A 91 -1.84 16.78 4.48
C ALA A 91 -2.36 18.22 4.34
N ASN A 92 -2.14 18.89 3.19
CA ASN A 92 -2.53 20.30 2.99
C ASN A 92 -3.06 20.62 1.57
N ASP A 93 -3.88 21.67 1.47
CA ASP A 93 -4.64 22.05 0.27
C ASP A 93 -4.16 23.35 -0.40
N SER A 94 -2.91 23.73 -0.15
CA SER A 94 -2.36 25.04 -0.52
C SER A 94 -1.97 25.19 -2.00
N GLY A 95 -1.76 24.07 -2.71
CA GLY A 95 -1.35 24.05 -4.13
C GLY A 95 -2.51 24.15 -5.13
N ASP A 96 -2.22 24.56 -6.37
CA ASP A 96 -3.24 24.69 -7.43
C ASP A 96 -3.59 23.36 -8.10
N THR A 97 -2.70 22.38 -8.03
CA THR A 97 -2.95 20.98 -8.40
C THR A 97 -2.96 20.19 -7.10
N LEU A 98 -3.94 19.32 -6.87
CA LEU A 98 -4.03 18.50 -5.67
C LEU A 98 -4.27 17.04 -6.05
N TYR A 99 -3.88 16.13 -5.16
CA TYR A 99 -4.16 14.70 -5.31
C TYR A 99 -5.00 14.21 -4.13
N SER A 100 -5.94 13.30 -4.36
CA SER A 100 -6.68 12.69 -3.26
C SER A 100 -5.84 11.63 -2.55
N ILE A 101 -5.78 11.65 -1.21
CA ILE A 101 -5.22 10.53 -0.44
C ILE A 101 -6.27 9.44 -0.22
N ASP A 102 -7.51 9.84 0.06
CA ASP A 102 -8.64 8.96 0.30
C ASP A 102 -9.75 9.17 -0.74
N ILE A 103 -10.75 8.31 -0.73
CA ILE A 103 -11.98 8.53 -1.51
C ILE A 103 -12.66 9.80 -0.99
N LYS A 104 -12.95 10.76 -1.90
CA LYS A 104 -13.63 12.02 -1.54
C LYS A 104 -14.94 12.18 -2.31
N PRO A 105 -16.07 12.49 -1.66
CA PRO A 105 -17.32 12.77 -2.36
C PRO A 105 -17.19 14.08 -3.16
N ILE A 106 -17.62 14.05 -4.43
CA ILE A 106 -17.77 15.24 -5.28
C ILE A 106 -19.25 15.67 -5.33
N TYR A 107 -19.48 16.97 -5.37
CA TYR A 107 -20.82 17.57 -5.40
C TYR A 107 -20.95 18.47 -6.64
N ALA A 108 -22.14 18.52 -7.24
CA ALA A 108 -22.42 19.40 -8.36
C ALA A 108 -22.54 20.87 -7.91
N ALA A 109 -23.16 21.11 -6.75
CA ALA A 109 -23.31 22.44 -6.18
C ALA A 109 -22.98 22.49 -4.68
N LYS A 110 -22.65 23.71 -4.20
CA LYS A 110 -22.34 23.97 -2.80
C LYS A 110 -23.63 23.81 -1.98
N GLY A 111 -23.60 22.90 -1.01
CA GLY A 111 -24.75 22.63 -0.14
C GLY A 111 -25.67 21.49 -0.60
N ASP A 112 -25.31 20.79 -1.68
CA ASP A 112 -25.98 19.54 -2.05
C ASP A 112 -25.87 18.50 -0.94
N LYS A 113 -26.98 17.80 -0.66
CA LYS A 113 -27.02 16.72 0.35
C LYS A 113 -26.49 15.40 -0.18
N GLU A 114 -26.60 15.20 -1.49
CA GLU A 114 -26.20 13.97 -2.19
C GLU A 114 -24.93 14.23 -2.99
N ALA A 115 -23.96 13.33 -2.88
CA ALA A 115 -22.75 13.40 -3.68
C ALA A 115 -23.07 13.00 -5.13
N SER A 116 -22.63 13.81 -6.08
CA SER A 116 -22.73 13.50 -7.52
C SER A 116 -21.74 12.41 -7.94
N GLY A 117 -20.78 12.09 -7.07
CA GLY A 117 -19.83 11.02 -7.29
C GLY A 117 -18.74 10.91 -6.24
N SER A 118 -17.66 10.21 -6.57
CA SER A 118 -16.48 10.11 -5.72
C SER A 118 -15.17 10.19 -6.50
N LEU A 119 -14.23 10.93 -5.97
CA LEU A 119 -12.83 10.98 -6.36
C LEU A 119 -12.09 9.82 -5.70
N LEU A 120 -11.38 8.99 -6.47
CA LEU A 120 -10.61 7.85 -5.95
C LEU A 120 -9.24 8.31 -5.41
N PRO A 121 -8.53 7.53 -4.57
CA PRO A 121 -7.16 7.84 -4.17
C PRO A 121 -6.23 8.07 -5.37
N ALA A 122 -5.25 8.94 -5.20
CA ALA A 122 -4.29 9.41 -6.20
C ALA A 122 -4.91 10.08 -7.43
N SER A 123 -6.15 10.55 -7.36
CA SER A 123 -6.75 11.32 -8.46
C SER A 123 -6.27 12.76 -8.42
N GLU A 124 -5.78 13.24 -9.56
CA GLU A 124 -5.38 14.62 -9.76
C GLU A 124 -6.60 15.53 -9.96
N VAL A 125 -6.59 16.69 -9.30
CA VAL A 125 -7.58 17.75 -9.47
C VAL A 125 -6.90 19.11 -9.55
N LYS A 126 -7.45 20.04 -10.32
CA LYS A 126 -6.99 21.43 -10.37
C LYS A 126 -7.95 22.33 -9.61
N VAL A 127 -7.45 23.16 -8.71
CA VAL A 127 -8.27 24.07 -7.90
C VAL A 127 -8.56 25.34 -8.71
N LEU A 128 -9.83 25.60 -8.95
CA LEU A 128 -10.32 26.80 -9.64
C LEU A 128 -10.66 27.92 -8.66
N LYS A 129 -11.27 27.59 -7.52
CA LYS A 129 -11.69 28.56 -6.50
C LYS A 129 -11.71 27.93 -5.11
N ARG A 130 -11.36 28.72 -4.10
CA ARG A 130 -11.45 28.37 -2.68
C ARG A 130 -12.55 29.20 -2.02
N ASP A 131 -13.54 28.57 -1.40
CA ASP A 131 -14.68 29.22 -0.77
C ASP A 131 -15.02 28.53 0.56
N GLY A 132 -14.36 28.99 1.63
CA GLY A 132 -14.46 28.39 2.97
C GLY A 132 -14.01 26.94 2.94
N ASP A 133 -14.90 26.05 3.36
CA ASP A 133 -14.67 24.60 3.38
C ASP A 133 -14.87 23.91 2.02
N TRP A 134 -15.07 24.68 0.94
CA TRP A 134 -15.30 24.16 -0.40
C TRP A 134 -14.21 24.59 -1.39
N LEU A 135 -13.83 23.64 -2.24
CA LEU A 135 -12.95 23.83 -3.38
C LEU A 135 -13.77 23.61 -4.65
N GLN A 136 -13.85 24.63 -5.49
CA GLN A 136 -14.26 24.42 -6.87
C GLN A 136 -13.06 23.86 -7.62
N ILE A 137 -13.24 22.71 -8.23
CA ILE A 137 -12.17 21.97 -8.87
C ILE A 137 -12.53 21.57 -10.29
N GLU A 138 -11.49 21.37 -11.08
CA GLU A 138 -11.53 20.79 -12.41
C GLU A 138 -10.91 19.38 -12.33
N ILE A 139 -11.61 18.39 -12.89
CA ILE A 139 -11.16 16.99 -12.95
C ILE A 139 -11.13 16.57 -14.41
N THR A 140 -10.01 16.00 -14.83
CA THR A 140 -9.92 15.34 -16.14
C THR A 140 -10.07 13.84 -15.95
N GLY A 141 -11.12 13.27 -16.53
CA GLY A 141 -11.42 11.84 -16.45
C GLY A 141 -12.59 11.43 -17.33
N TRP A 142 -12.87 10.13 -17.35
CA TRP A 142 -14.06 9.56 -17.98
C TRP A 142 -15.03 9.04 -16.92
N THR A 143 -16.30 9.01 -17.27
CA THR A 143 -17.35 8.34 -16.51
C THR A 143 -17.71 7.04 -17.22
N GLU A 144 -17.81 5.95 -16.47
CA GLU A 144 -18.31 4.69 -17.01
C GLU A 144 -19.84 4.75 -17.02
N SER A 145 -20.49 4.41 -18.16
CA SER A 145 -21.94 4.52 -18.26
C SER A 145 -22.65 3.68 -17.18
N GLY A 146 -23.40 4.33 -16.30
CA GLY A 146 -24.14 3.67 -15.22
C GLY A 146 -23.45 3.70 -13.84
N ARG A 147 -22.27 4.32 -13.70
CA ARG A 147 -21.65 4.60 -12.39
C ARG A 147 -21.45 6.10 -12.17
N THR A 148 -21.65 6.56 -10.94
CA THR A 148 -21.37 7.93 -10.48
C THR A 148 -19.90 8.13 -10.09
N SER A 149 -19.00 7.23 -10.48
CA SER A 149 -17.57 7.30 -10.18
C SER A 149 -16.82 7.90 -11.38
N ALA A 150 -16.02 8.94 -11.15
CA ALA A 150 -15.14 9.49 -12.18
C ALA A 150 -13.78 8.79 -12.11
N CYS A 151 -13.36 8.16 -13.21
CA CYS A 151 -12.05 7.55 -13.35
C CYS A 151 -11.13 8.53 -14.09
N THR A 152 -10.01 8.93 -13.50
CA THR A 152 -9.08 9.89 -14.10
C THR A 152 -8.07 9.21 -15.02
N HIS A 153 -7.95 9.71 -16.25
CA HIS A 153 -6.91 9.39 -17.23
C HIS A 153 -6.89 10.56 -18.24
N PRO A 154 -5.80 10.77 -19.01
CA PRO A 154 -5.41 12.07 -19.52
C PRO A 154 -6.17 12.56 -20.77
N ASN A 155 -7.38 12.09 -21.09
CA ASN A 155 -8.01 12.43 -22.38
C ASN A 155 -9.54 12.58 -22.41
N SER A 156 -10.21 12.95 -21.32
CA SER A 156 -11.64 13.38 -21.34
C SER A 156 -11.94 14.37 -20.20
N GLN A 157 -12.70 15.44 -20.46
CA GLN A 157 -12.94 16.53 -19.51
C GLN A 157 -14.29 16.37 -18.81
N VAL A 158 -14.31 16.45 -17.47
CA VAL A 158 -15.53 16.67 -16.69
C VAL A 158 -15.48 18.10 -16.14
N ASN A 159 -16.29 18.98 -16.71
CA ASN A 159 -16.22 20.40 -16.41
C ASN A 159 -16.91 20.73 -15.08
N ALA A 160 -16.06 21.06 -14.09
CA ALA A 160 -16.37 21.66 -12.80
C ALA A 160 -17.15 20.77 -11.81
N SER A 161 -16.54 20.53 -10.64
CA SER A 161 -17.22 19.94 -9.48
C SER A 161 -16.73 20.61 -8.19
N LEU A 162 -17.46 20.43 -7.10
CA LEU A 162 -17.12 20.97 -5.79
C LEU A 162 -16.67 19.83 -4.88
N LEU A 163 -15.50 19.99 -4.29
CA LEU A 163 -14.97 19.11 -3.24
C LEU A 163 -14.95 19.85 -1.91
N PRO A 164 -15.35 19.21 -0.80
CA PRO A 164 -15.00 19.72 0.52
C PRO A 164 -13.46 19.75 0.65
N ARG A 165 -12.93 20.76 1.34
CA ARG A 165 -11.52 21.21 1.39
C ARG A 165 -10.49 20.21 1.93
N PHE A 166 -10.83 18.93 2.02
CA PHE A 166 -9.89 17.88 2.37
C PHE A 166 -9.24 17.27 1.11
N VAL A 167 -8.29 17.95 0.47
CA VAL A 167 -7.47 17.36 -0.63
C VAL A 167 -6.02 17.84 -0.51
N VAL A 168 -5.06 16.94 -0.79
CA VAL A 168 -3.70 16.97 -0.25
C VAL A 168 -2.66 16.68 -1.33
N MET A 169 -1.65 17.52 -1.49
CA MET A 169 -0.48 17.21 -2.34
C MET A 169 0.60 16.36 -1.64
N CYS A 170 1.27 15.51 -2.43
CA CYS A 170 2.68 15.19 -2.23
C CYS A 170 3.47 15.63 -3.48
N SER A 171 4.61 16.29 -3.25
CA SER A 171 5.54 16.86 -4.23
C SER A 171 6.44 15.77 -4.82
N SER A 172 6.62 15.78 -6.14
CA SER A 172 7.58 14.92 -6.83
C SER A 172 9.03 15.35 -6.53
N ARG A 173 9.72 14.56 -5.71
CA ARG A 173 11.05 14.04 -6.02
C ARG A 173 11.05 12.54 -5.84
#